data_AF-A0A7X8LS60-F1
#
_entry.id   AF-A0A7X8LS60-F1
#
_cell.length_a   1.000
_cell.length_b   1.000
_cell.length_c   1.000
_cell.angle_alpha   90.00
_cell.angle_beta   90.00
_cell.angle_gamma   90.00
#
_symmetry.space_group_name_H-M   'P 1'
#
loop_
_entity.id
_entity.type
_entity.pdbx_description
1 polymer ?
#
loop_
_entity_poly.entity_id
_entity_poly.type
_entity_poly.pdbx_seq_one_letter_code
_entity_poly.pdbx_strand_id
1 'polypeptide(L)'
;MPDKSIDLVLADSILIDTPPLLTSKIIGEFARIARKGFIFLEWHTENQHIAQGNRWVYNYRQLLNSALPGAELAFIKLPPTLWGGPWGDHGYLILAKIPL
;
A
#
# COMPACT_ATOMS: atom_id res chain seq x y z
N MET A 1 -16.65 -1.45 10.19
CA MET A 1 -16.18 -0.35 11.07
C MET A 1 -16.74 0.97 10.60
N PRO A 2 -17.09 1.92 11.50
CA PRO A 2 -17.58 3.23 11.11
C PRO A 2 -16.55 4.03 10.31
N ASP A 3 -17.03 5.00 9.54
CA ASP A 3 -16.17 5.92 8.78
C ASP A 3 -15.26 6.70 9.72
N LYS A 4 -14.01 6.91 9.31
CA LYS A 4 -13.00 7.71 10.03
C LYS A 4 -12.81 7.33 11.51
N SER A 5 -13.11 6.07 11.86
CA SER A 5 -13.01 5.54 13.22
C SER A 5 -11.62 5.04 13.60
N ILE A 6 -10.73 4.89 12.62
CA ILE A 6 -9.36 4.40 12.82
C ILE A 6 -8.38 5.52 12.50
N ASP A 7 -7.46 5.81 13.41
CA ASP A 7 -6.44 6.84 13.16
C ASP A 7 -5.51 6.46 12.01
N LEU A 8 -4.89 5.28 12.10
CA LEU A 8 -3.93 4.78 11.14
C LEU A 8 -4.25 3.33 10.78
N VAL A 9 -4.17 3.00 9.49
CA VAL A 9 -4.22 1.62 9.03
C VAL A 9 -2.79 1.14 8.77
N LEU A 10 -2.44 0.01 9.37
CA LEU A 10 -1.17 -0.66 9.18
C LEU A 10 -1.39 -1.94 8.39
N ALA A 11 -0.56 -2.19 7.39
CA ALA A 11 -0.55 -3.45 6.66
C ALA A 11 0.90 -3.86 6.39
N ASP A 12 1.20 -5.12 6.63
CA ASP A 12 2.51 -5.71 6.38
C ASP A 12 2.32 -6.98 5.55
N SER A 13 2.71 -6.89 4.28
CA SER A 13 2.77 -8.02 3.38
C SER A 13 1.45 -8.79 3.19
N ILE A 14 0.30 -8.18 3.51
CA ILE A 14 -1.00 -8.85 3.37
C ILE A 14 -1.63 -8.60 2.01
N LEU A 15 -1.27 -7.48 1.37
CA LEU A 15 -1.87 -7.09 0.10
C LEU A 15 -1.20 -7.82 -1.07
N ILE A 16 0.08 -8.20 -0.95
CA ILE A 16 0.80 -8.98 -1.98
C ILE A 16 0.17 -10.34 -2.30
N ASP A 17 -0.57 -10.95 -1.36
CA ASP A 17 -1.24 -12.24 -1.58
C ASP A 17 -2.68 -12.09 -2.10
N THR A 18 -3.14 -10.84 -2.28
CA THR A 18 -4.49 -10.53 -2.76
C THR A 18 -4.44 -10.13 -4.23
N PRO A 19 -5.40 -10.51 -5.10
CA PRO A 19 -5.43 -10.09 -6.50
C PRO A 19 -5.93 -8.64 -6.68
N PRO A 20 -5.60 -7.97 -7.81
CA PRO A 20 -5.77 -6.52 -7.96
C PRO A 20 -7.19 -6.00 -7.70
N LEU A 21 -8.21 -6.69 -8.22
CA LEU A 21 -9.60 -6.28 -8.03
C LEU A 21 -10.00 -6.24 -6.54
N LEU A 22 -9.51 -7.21 -5.76
CA LEU A 22 -9.81 -7.28 -4.34
C LEU A 22 -8.94 -6.30 -3.55
N THR A 23 -7.67 -6.13 -3.90
CA THR A 23 -6.78 -5.13 -3.31
C THR A 23 -7.36 -3.71 -3.43
N SER A 24 -7.90 -3.34 -4.59
CA SER A 24 -8.55 -2.03 -4.77
C SER A 24 -9.76 -1.84 -3.84
N LYS A 25 -10.57 -2.89 -3.64
CA LYS A 25 -11.71 -2.85 -2.70
C LYS A 25 -11.24 -2.72 -1.24
N ILE A 26 -10.20 -3.47 -0.86
CA ILE A 26 -9.62 -3.42 0.49
C ILE A 26 -9.07 -2.03 0.78
N ILE A 27 -8.29 -1.45 -0.14
CA ILE A 27 -7.74 -0.10 0.02
C ILE A 27 -8.86 0.94 0.09
N GLY A 28 -9.94 0.78 -0.68
CA GLY A 28 -11.14 1.62 -0.57
C GLY A 28 -11.78 1.57 0.82
N GLU A 29 -11.92 0.38 1.39
CA GLU A 29 -12.43 0.23 2.77
C GLU A 29 -11.46 0.80 3.81
N PHE A 30 -10.15 0.62 3.63
CA PHE A 30 -9.14 1.27 4.47
C PHE A 30 -9.27 2.80 4.41
N ALA A 31 -9.49 3.37 3.23
CA ALA A 31 -9.66 4.81 3.05
C ALA A 31 -10.94 5.33 3.72
N ARG A 32 -12.03 4.55 3.66
CA ARG A 32 -13.29 4.88 4.33
C ARG A 32 -13.11 4.95 5.86
N ILE A 33 -12.41 3.99 6.45
CA ILE A 33 -12.28 3.89 7.92
C ILE A 33 -11.14 4.75 8.48
N ALA A 34 -10.11 5.08 7.69
CA ALA A 34 -8.94 5.80 8.17
C ALA A 34 -9.14 7.32 8.25
N ARG A 35 -8.75 7.88 9.38
CA ARG A 35 -8.81 9.31 9.70
C ARG A 35 -7.53 10.06 9.30
N LYS A 36 -6.35 9.52 9.63
CA LYS A 36 -5.08 10.25 9.47
C LYS A 36 -4.18 9.69 8.37
N GLY A 37 -4.24 8.39 8.08
CA GLY A 37 -3.37 7.83 7.06
C GLY A 37 -3.10 6.35 7.13
N PHE A 38 -2.16 5.91 6.31
CA PHE A 38 -1.71 4.53 6.17
C PHE A 38 -0.20 4.43 6.36
N ILE A 39 0.24 3.27 6.86
CA ILE A 39 1.64 2.84 6.84
C ILE A 39 1.66 1.40 6.35
N PHE A 40 2.13 1.20 5.12
CA PHE A 40 2.19 -0.10 4.48
C PHE A 40 3.63 -0.54 4.29
N LEU A 41 3.87 -1.83 4.49
CA LEU A 41 5.12 -2.50 4.20
C LEU A 41 4.85 -3.58 3.16
N GLU A 42 5.08 -3.27 1.89
CA GLU A 42 4.52 -4.05 0.78
C GLU A 42 5.45 -4.05 -0.44
N TRP A 43 5.10 -4.86 -1.44
CA TRP A 43 5.79 -4.87 -2.73
C TRP A 43 5.24 -3.81 -3.69
N HIS A 44 6.06 -2.81 -4.01
CA HIS A 44 5.71 -1.67 -4.85
C HIS A 44 6.48 -1.63 -6.18
N THR A 45 5.80 -1.11 -7.20
CA THR A 45 6.34 -0.73 -8.51
C THR A 45 5.74 0.60 -8.96
N GLU A 46 6.51 1.45 -9.64
CA GLU A 46 6.00 2.68 -10.27
C GLU A 46 5.33 2.40 -11.64
N ASN A 47 5.45 1.17 -12.14
CA ASN A 47 4.84 0.71 -13.40
C ASN A 47 3.44 0.13 -13.16
N GLN A 48 2.88 -0.57 -14.14
CA GLN A 48 1.62 -1.32 -13.96
C GLN A 48 1.76 -2.42 -12.89
N HIS A 49 0.64 -2.86 -12.33
CA HIS A 49 0.62 -4.00 -11.40
C HIS A 49 1.18 -5.24 -12.10
N ILE A 50 2.05 -5.99 -11.42
CA ILE A 50 2.64 -7.21 -11.97
C ILE A 50 2.47 -8.37 -11.00
N ALA A 51 2.31 -9.57 -11.55
CA ALA A 51 2.40 -10.81 -10.80
C ALA A 51 3.87 -11.24 -10.68
N GLN A 52 4.31 -11.57 -9.48
CA GLN A 52 5.64 -12.07 -9.16
C GLN A 52 5.49 -13.44 -8.47
N GLY A 53 5.47 -14.50 -9.26
CA GLY A 53 5.09 -15.83 -8.79
C GLY A 53 3.62 -15.86 -8.35
N ASN A 54 3.36 -16.29 -7.11
CA ASN A 54 2.00 -16.34 -6.55
C ASN A 54 1.57 -15.04 -5.86
N ARG A 55 2.35 -13.97 -6.01
CA ARG A 55 2.16 -12.69 -5.33
C ARG A 55 2.05 -11.54 -6.32
N TRP A 56 1.67 -10.38 -5.80
CA TRP A 56 1.48 -9.16 -6.56
C TRP A 56 2.41 -8.04 -6.11
N VAL A 57 2.90 -7.29 -7.08
CA VAL A 57 3.63 -6.03 -6.89
C VAL A 57 2.74 -4.92 -7.41
N TYR A 58 2.40 -3.97 -6.54
CA TYR A 58 1.38 -2.98 -6.82
C TYR A 58 1.94 -1.59 -7.11
N ASN A 59 1.23 -0.88 -7.97
CA ASN A 59 1.37 0.56 -8.09
C ASN A 59 0.56 1.25 -7.01
N TYR A 60 1.11 1.25 -5.80
CA TYR A 60 0.50 1.92 -4.67
C TYR A 60 0.34 3.42 -4.88
N ARG A 61 1.19 4.08 -5.69
CA ARG A 61 0.97 5.49 -6.05
C ARG A 61 -0.38 5.66 -6.76
N GLN A 62 -0.66 4.83 -7.76
CA GLN A 62 -1.95 4.84 -8.46
C GLN A 62 -3.12 4.48 -7.52
N LEU A 63 -3.00 3.38 -6.78
CA LEU A 63 -4.07 2.91 -5.89
C LEU A 63 -4.40 3.92 -4.78
N LEU A 64 -3.38 4.50 -4.15
CA LEU A 64 -3.55 5.44 -3.04
C LEU A 64 -4.01 6.81 -3.53
N ASN A 65 -3.54 7.31 -4.69
CA ASN A 65 -4.09 8.54 -5.27
C ASN A 65 -5.58 8.41 -5.61
N SER A 66 -6.01 7.23 -6.06
CA SER A 66 -7.43 6.99 -6.34
C SER A 66 -8.26 6.89 -5.06
N ALA A 67 -7.75 6.22 -4.02
CA ALA A 67 -8.50 5.99 -2.78
C ALA A 67 -8.45 7.16 -1.80
N LEU A 68 -7.36 7.93 -1.82
CA LEU A 68 -7.10 9.09 -0.97
C LEU A 68 -6.68 10.30 -1.81
N PRO A 69 -7.59 10.92 -2.57
CA PRO A 69 -7.26 12.10 -3.36
C PRO A 69 -6.70 13.22 -2.48
N GLY A 70 -5.51 13.73 -2.86
CA GLY A 70 -4.85 14.81 -2.12
C GLY A 70 -4.03 14.36 -0.91
N ALA A 71 -3.90 13.05 -0.64
CA ALA A 71 -2.98 12.57 0.38
C ALA A 71 -1.51 12.84 0.00
N GLU A 72 -0.71 13.15 1.01
CA GLU A 72 0.74 13.23 0.90
C GLU A 72 1.31 11.81 0.94
N LEU A 73 1.98 11.38 -0.13
CA LEU A 73 2.52 10.03 -0.27
C LEU A 73 4.05 10.03 -0.21
N ALA A 74 4.61 9.13 0.61
CA ALA A 74 6.04 8.86 0.64
C ALA A 74 6.32 7.38 0.40
N PHE A 75 7.33 7.10 -0.43
CA PHE A 75 7.76 5.75 -0.80
C PHE A 75 9.22 5.61 -0.43
N ILE A 76 9.51 4.84 0.62
CA ILE A 76 10.85 4.65 1.14
C ILE A 76 11.31 3.26 0.74
N LYS A 77 12.24 3.20 -0.22
CA LYS A 77 12.81 1.93 -0.67
C LYS A 77 13.55 1.27 0.49
N LEU A 78 13.27 0.00 0.73
CA LEU A 78 13.98 -0.76 1.75
C LEU A 78 15.39 -1.11 1.28
N PRO A 79 16.37 -1.16 2.19
CA PRO A 79 17.70 -1.65 1.85
C PRO A 79 17.61 -3.07 1.27
N PRO A 80 18.33 -3.36 0.16
CA PRO A 80 18.23 -4.66 -0.50
C PRO A 80 18.72 -5.83 0.36
N THR A 81 19.49 -5.54 1.41
CA THR A 81 20.01 -6.51 2.37
C THR A 81 19.12 -6.69 3.60
N LEU A 82 18.05 -5.91 3.75
CA LEU A 82 17.18 -5.99 4.92
C LEU A 82 16.38 -7.30 4.93
N TRP A 83 15.86 -7.70 3.76
CA TRP A 83 15.12 -8.94 3.56
C TRP A 83 15.55 -9.67 2.29
N GLY A 84 15.39 -11.00 2.32
CA GLY A 84 15.71 -11.85 1.17
C GLY A 84 14.62 -11.85 0.10
N GLY A 85 14.97 -12.40 -1.07
CA GLY A 85 14.03 -12.60 -2.18
C GLY A 85 13.59 -11.29 -2.84
N PRO A 86 12.38 -11.24 -3.41
CA PRO A 86 11.92 -10.08 -4.20
C PRO A 86 11.76 -8.77 -3.39
N TRP A 87 11.93 -8.79 -2.07
CA TRP A 87 11.95 -7.60 -1.23
C TRP A 87 13.08 -6.64 -1.61
N GLY A 88 14.22 -7.15 -2.08
CA GLY A 88 15.30 -6.30 -2.57
C GLY A 88 14.86 -5.38 -3.70
N ASP A 89 14.07 -5.91 -4.63
CA ASP A 89 13.63 -5.20 -5.83
C ASP A 89 12.34 -4.41 -5.59
N HIS A 90 11.40 -4.98 -4.82
CA HIS A 90 10.04 -4.46 -4.70
C HIS A 90 9.67 -3.99 -3.29
N GLY A 91 10.47 -4.21 -2.27
CA GLY A 91 10.15 -3.83 -0.90
C GLY A 91 10.18 -2.32 -0.65
N TYR A 92 9.08 -1.77 -0.12
CA TYR A 92 8.98 -0.37 0.30
C TYR A 92 8.21 -0.23 1.62
N LEU A 93 8.62 0.76 2.41
CA LEU A 93 7.74 1.39 3.40
C LEU A 93 6.99 2.52 2.71
N ILE A 94 5.66 2.45 2.73
CA ILE A 94 4.75 3.34 2.02
C ILE A 94 3.93 4.09 3.05
N LEU A 95 4.00 5.42 3.00
CA LEU A 95 3.27 6.30 3.91
C LEU A 95 2.26 7.09 3.10
N ALA A 96 1.02 7.15 3.59
CA ALA A 96 -0.01 8.02 3.05
C ALA A 96 -0.61 8.84 4.17
N LYS A 97 -0.49 10.17 4.10
CA LYS A 97 -1.03 11.09 5.10
C LYS A 97 -2.23 11.83 4.52
N ILE A 98 -3.37 11.71 5.18
CA ILE A 98 -4.61 12.37 4.80
C ILE A 98 -4.55 13.81 5.34
N PRO A 99 -4.71 14.84 4.49
CA PRO A 99 -4.78 16.22 4.96
C PRO A 99 -6.01 16.42 5.85
N LEU A 100 -5.84 17.27 6.87
CA LEU A 100 -6.89 17.62 7.83
C LEU A 100 -7.98 18.50 7.19
#